data_AF-A0A976XC87-F1
#
_entry.id   AF-A0A976XC87-F1
#
_cell.length_a   1.000
_cell.length_b   1.000
_cell.length_c   1.000
_cell.angle_alpha   90.00
_cell.angle_beta   90.00
_cell.angle_gamma   90.00
#
_symmetry.space_group_name_H-M   'P 1'
#
loop_
_entity.id
_entity.type
_entity.pdbx_description
1 polymer ?
#
loop_
_entity_poly.entity_id
_entity_poly.type
_entity_poly.pdbx_seq_one_letter_code
_entity_poly.pdbx_strand_id
1 'polypeptide(L)'
;MNWKKLISPTRTTAKRDIAESIGIGITLTLMSYIVGILCGWITTESLNLLEVFAVFTSYSCTYLCVKERRINYPIGVITSAAYAILFLQNGLFASAILNAYLIPTLVYGWFRWRKDANTRPVTHIRLKTLPLYALITLAGYTGAVLISQAFGGAMAWTDGIILVGTILAQFLLDNKKLETWIIWALVNIFAIYTYATSGLPLVAFQYVFFLANTVYGYITWKRSLTHESLRTFDGDAANNRPLATAAVRE
;
A
#
# COMPACT_ATOMS: atom_id res chain seq x y z
N MET A 1 -19.40 16.35 -6.22
CA MET A 1 -18.22 15.62 -6.72
C MET A 1 -18.67 14.36 -7.43
N ASN A 2 -18.46 14.23 -8.75
CA ASN A 2 -19.06 13.15 -9.55
C ASN A 2 -18.24 11.85 -9.43
N TRP A 3 -18.68 10.94 -8.55
CA TRP A 3 -18.03 9.64 -8.25
C TRP A 3 -17.67 8.85 -9.51
N LYS A 4 -18.48 8.92 -10.58
CA LYS A 4 -18.21 8.24 -11.86
C LYS A 4 -16.93 8.74 -12.55
N LYS A 5 -16.53 10.01 -12.37
CA LYS A 5 -15.27 10.57 -12.91
C LYS A 5 -14.02 10.13 -12.13
N LEU A 6 -14.14 9.76 -10.85
CA LEU A 6 -13.02 9.19 -10.08
C LEU A 6 -12.69 7.74 -10.52
N ILE A 7 -13.62 7.13 -11.25
CA ILE A 7 -13.66 5.70 -11.60
C ILE A 7 -13.53 5.51 -13.12
N SER A 8 -13.42 6.59 -13.90
CA SER A 8 -13.30 6.53 -15.35
C SER A 8 -11.94 5.96 -15.78
N PRO A 9 -11.89 5.11 -16.82
CA PRO A 9 -10.71 4.35 -17.22
C PRO A 9 -9.64 5.16 -17.95
N THR A 10 -9.84 6.48 -18.14
CA THR A 10 -8.84 7.34 -18.73
C THR A 10 -7.65 7.45 -17.79
N ARG A 11 -6.52 6.85 -18.19
CA ARG A 11 -5.24 6.95 -17.50
C ARG A 11 -4.92 8.44 -17.34
N THR A 12 -5.12 8.94 -16.15
CA THR A 12 -4.81 10.31 -15.76
C THR A 12 -3.31 10.55 -15.93
N THR A 13 -2.89 11.81 -16.03
CA THR A 13 -1.46 12.11 -16.11
C THR A 13 -0.83 11.94 -14.73
N ALA A 14 0.46 11.58 -14.68
CA ALA A 14 1.17 11.45 -13.40
C ALA A 14 1.10 12.73 -12.56
N LYS A 15 1.18 13.91 -13.21
CA LYS A 15 1.02 15.21 -12.55
C LYS A 15 -0.34 15.36 -11.86
N ARG A 16 -1.41 14.92 -12.51
CA ARG A 16 -2.77 14.98 -11.96
C ARG A 16 -2.92 14.04 -10.76
N ASP A 17 -2.41 12.81 -10.85
CA ASP A 17 -2.52 11.86 -9.73
C ASP A 17 -1.72 12.31 -8.51
N ILE A 18 -0.58 12.98 -8.71
CA ILE A 18 0.19 13.61 -7.62
C ILE A 18 -0.59 14.78 -7.00
N ALA A 19 -1.23 15.62 -7.80
CA ALA A 19 -2.05 16.71 -7.26
C ALA A 19 -3.27 16.17 -6.49
N GLU A 20 -3.94 15.14 -7.02
CA GLU A 20 -5.04 14.46 -6.34
C GLU A 20 -4.58 13.80 -5.03
N SER A 21 -3.38 13.20 -5.00
CA SER A 21 -2.86 12.57 -3.79
C SER A 21 -2.59 13.58 -2.68
N ILE A 22 -2.07 14.76 -3.01
CA ILE A 22 -1.86 15.86 -2.05
C ILE A 22 -3.20 16.35 -1.51
N GLY A 23 -4.18 16.60 -2.39
CA GLY A 23 -5.51 17.07 -1.98
C GLY A 23 -6.24 16.07 -1.07
N ILE A 24 -6.19 14.78 -1.41
CA ILE A 24 -6.73 13.69 -0.58
C ILE A 24 -5.96 13.60 0.74
N GLY A 25 -4.63 13.64 0.70
CA GLY A 25 -3.78 13.61 1.89
C GLY A 25 -4.14 14.73 2.87
N ILE A 26 -4.27 15.97 2.40
CA ILE A 26 -4.68 17.12 3.22
C ILE A 26 -6.08 16.88 3.81
N THR A 27 -7.04 16.51 2.96
CA THR A 27 -8.45 16.34 3.37
C THR A 27 -8.60 15.25 4.43
N LEU A 28 -8.01 14.07 4.21
CA LEU A 28 -8.09 12.96 5.15
C LEU A 28 -7.32 13.25 6.45
N THR A 29 -6.19 13.95 6.38
CA THR A 29 -5.46 14.38 7.58
C THR A 29 -6.30 15.34 8.40
N LEU A 30 -6.81 16.42 7.79
CA LEU A 30 -7.66 17.38 8.48
C LEU A 30 -8.88 16.71 9.11
N MET A 31 -9.56 15.83 8.37
CA MET A 31 -10.70 15.07 8.89
C MET A 31 -10.30 14.18 10.07
N SER A 32 -9.15 13.47 10.00
CA SER A 32 -8.67 12.62 11.09
C SER A 32 -8.42 13.42 12.37
N TYR A 33 -7.77 14.57 12.25
CA TYR A 33 -7.47 15.43 13.39
C TYR A 33 -8.70 16.16 13.93
N ILE A 34 -9.62 16.63 13.06
CA ILE A 34 -10.90 17.21 13.49
C ILE A 34 -11.70 16.18 14.29
N VAL A 35 -11.86 14.96 13.77
CA VAL A 35 -12.55 13.88 14.49
C VAL A 35 -11.83 13.55 15.79
N GLY A 36 -10.51 13.45 15.77
CA GLY A 36 -9.71 13.20 16.98
C GLY A 36 -9.93 14.25 18.07
N ILE A 37 -10.00 15.54 17.71
CA ILE A 37 -10.29 16.62 18.65
C ILE A 37 -11.73 16.53 19.16
N LEU A 38 -12.71 16.35 18.27
CA LEU A 38 -14.13 16.26 18.63
C LEU A 38 -14.43 15.06 19.54
N CYS A 39 -13.73 13.94 19.36
CA CYS A 39 -13.84 12.75 20.18
C CYS A 39 -12.97 12.80 21.45
N GLY A 40 -12.21 13.87 21.67
CA GLY A 40 -11.34 14.03 22.84
C GLY A 40 -10.12 13.10 22.86
N TRP A 41 -9.72 12.56 21.72
CA TRP A 41 -8.55 11.68 21.59
C TRP A 41 -7.23 12.44 21.59
N ILE A 42 -7.25 13.67 21.08
CA ILE A 42 -6.11 14.57 20.99
C ILE A 42 -6.54 15.98 21.37
N THR A 43 -5.63 16.76 21.95
CA THR A 43 -5.85 18.19 22.19
C THR A 43 -5.02 19.01 21.21
N THR A 44 -5.39 20.29 21.02
CA THR A 44 -4.60 21.20 20.18
C THR A 44 -3.20 21.46 20.74
N GLU A 45 -3.03 21.32 22.05
CA GLU A 45 -1.75 21.49 22.74
C GLU A 45 -0.84 20.27 22.59
N SER A 46 -1.40 19.07 22.37
CA SER A 46 -0.66 17.82 22.21
C SER A 46 -0.35 17.50 20.73
N LEU A 47 -0.44 18.46 19.82
CA LEU A 47 -0.21 18.23 18.40
C LEU A 47 1.26 17.91 18.11
N ASN A 48 1.51 16.69 17.63
CA ASN A 48 2.82 16.26 17.18
C ASN A 48 2.95 16.46 15.66
N LEU A 49 3.78 17.43 15.23
CA LEU A 49 3.99 17.72 13.82
C LEU A 49 4.58 16.53 13.03
N LEU A 50 5.37 15.67 13.67
CA LEU A 50 5.89 14.46 13.05
C LEU A 50 4.76 13.46 12.74
N GLU A 51 3.81 13.31 13.66
CA GLU A 51 2.63 12.47 13.46
C GLU A 51 1.75 13.02 12.33
N VAL A 52 1.45 14.32 12.35
CA VAL A 52 0.65 14.99 11.29
C VAL A 52 1.29 14.76 9.93
N PHE A 53 2.62 14.91 9.85
CA PHE A 53 3.38 14.68 8.64
C PHE A 53 3.34 13.21 8.19
N ALA A 54 3.52 12.26 9.10
CA ALA A 54 3.43 10.82 8.81
C ALA A 54 2.02 10.44 8.30
N VAL A 55 0.97 10.95 8.95
CA VAL A 55 -0.44 10.75 8.55
C VAL A 55 -0.68 11.30 7.15
N PHE A 56 -0.28 12.55 6.88
CA PHE A 56 -0.43 13.17 5.56
C PHE A 56 0.28 12.39 4.44
N THR A 57 1.55 12.05 4.67
CA THR A 57 2.37 11.35 3.67
C THR A 57 1.84 9.94 3.42
N SER A 58 1.33 9.25 4.44
CA SER A 58 0.73 7.92 4.31
C SER A 58 -0.55 7.90 3.46
N TYR A 59 -1.47 8.86 3.65
CA TYR A 59 -2.66 8.97 2.81
C TYR A 59 -2.30 9.28 1.35
N SER A 60 -1.34 10.18 1.15
CA SER A 60 -0.84 10.52 -0.18
C SER A 60 -0.20 9.32 -0.87
N CYS A 61 0.64 8.57 -0.15
CA CYS A 61 1.33 7.38 -0.64
C CYS A 61 0.36 6.26 -1.01
N THR A 62 -0.58 5.94 -0.13
CA THR A 62 -1.54 4.84 -0.34
C THR A 62 -2.48 5.12 -1.52
N TYR A 63 -2.88 6.38 -1.73
CA TYR A 63 -3.62 6.76 -2.94
C TYR A 63 -2.79 6.58 -4.22
N LEU A 64 -1.54 7.05 -4.22
CA LEU A 64 -0.63 6.89 -5.37
C LEU A 64 -0.35 5.42 -5.69
N CYS A 65 -0.31 4.56 -4.67
CA CYS A 65 -0.20 3.12 -4.84
C CYS A 65 -1.41 2.53 -5.58
N VAL A 66 -2.64 2.95 -5.20
CA VAL A 66 -3.86 2.56 -5.93
C VAL A 66 -3.80 2.99 -7.40
N LYS A 67 -3.28 4.19 -7.67
CA LYS A 67 -3.08 4.72 -9.03
C LYS A 67 -1.89 4.10 -9.78
N GLU A 68 -1.23 3.11 -9.20
CA GLU A 68 -0.06 2.44 -9.77
C GLU A 68 1.10 3.39 -10.11
N ARG A 69 1.24 4.49 -9.35
CA ARG A 69 2.30 5.49 -9.57
C ARG A 69 3.55 5.13 -8.80
N ARG A 70 4.68 5.00 -9.50
CA ARG A 70 5.96 4.62 -8.88
C ARG A 70 6.41 5.58 -7.77
N ILE A 71 6.03 6.85 -7.83
CA ILE A 71 6.33 7.87 -6.79
C ILE A 71 5.73 7.56 -5.42
N ASN A 72 4.80 6.58 -5.31
CA ASN A 72 4.37 6.07 -4.02
C ASN A 72 5.55 5.59 -3.16
N TYR A 73 6.58 4.94 -3.74
CA TYR A 73 7.67 4.37 -2.94
C TYR A 73 8.55 5.39 -2.22
N PRO A 74 9.05 6.49 -2.85
CA PRO A 74 9.78 7.52 -2.13
C PRO A 74 8.95 8.16 -1.01
N ILE A 75 7.67 8.41 -1.25
CA ILE A 75 6.76 8.94 -0.23
C ILE A 75 6.56 7.90 0.88
N GLY A 76 6.44 6.62 0.53
CA GLY A 76 6.37 5.51 1.47
C GLY A 76 7.61 5.42 2.35
N VAL A 77 8.82 5.59 1.79
CA VAL A 77 10.07 5.59 2.56
C VAL A 77 10.06 6.72 3.59
N ILE A 78 9.65 7.91 3.18
CA ILE A 78 9.50 9.07 4.07
C ILE A 78 8.46 8.78 5.16
N THR A 79 7.31 8.22 4.77
CA THR A 79 6.22 7.85 5.68
C THR A 79 6.68 6.83 6.73
N SER A 80 7.31 5.74 6.29
CA SER A 80 7.80 4.67 7.16
C SER A 80 8.92 5.15 8.07
N ALA A 81 9.83 6.02 7.60
CA ALA A 81 10.84 6.63 8.46
C ALA A 81 10.20 7.51 9.55
N ALA A 82 9.22 8.34 9.19
CA ALA A 82 8.50 9.18 10.14
C ALA A 82 7.74 8.35 11.20
N TYR A 83 7.02 7.30 10.78
CA TYR A 83 6.36 6.39 11.72
C TYR A 83 7.34 5.58 12.58
N ALA A 84 8.47 5.15 12.03
CA ALA A 84 9.49 4.46 12.82
C ALA A 84 9.97 5.34 13.98
N ILE A 85 10.30 6.61 13.69
CA ILE A 85 10.71 7.58 14.73
C ILE A 85 9.57 7.82 15.73
N LEU A 86 8.34 8.05 15.24
CA LEU A 86 7.17 8.29 16.09
C LEU A 86 6.91 7.12 17.05
N PHE A 87 6.95 5.89 16.54
CA PHE A 87 6.71 4.69 17.36
C PHE A 87 7.84 4.44 18.35
N LEU A 88 9.11 4.72 18.00
CA LEU A 88 10.22 4.67 18.96
C LEU A 88 10.03 5.66 20.11
N GLN A 89 9.63 6.90 19.81
CA GLN A 89 9.38 7.93 20.82
C GLN A 89 8.26 7.56 21.81
N ASN A 90 7.30 6.73 21.36
CA ASN A 90 6.17 6.26 22.18
C ASN A 90 6.39 4.87 22.80
N GLY A 91 7.61 4.31 22.73
CA GLY A 91 7.92 2.99 23.29
C GLY A 91 7.31 1.80 22.53
N LEU A 92 6.76 2.02 21.34
CA LEU A 92 6.12 1.00 20.50
C LEU A 92 7.15 0.32 19.60
N PHE A 93 8.10 -0.39 20.21
CA PHE A 93 9.25 -0.98 19.52
C PHE A 93 8.89 -1.91 18.36
N ALA A 94 7.83 -2.73 18.51
CA ALA A 94 7.39 -3.64 17.46
C ALA A 94 6.94 -2.86 16.20
N SER A 95 6.10 -1.83 16.37
CA SER A 95 5.63 -0.97 15.28
C SER A 95 6.77 -0.16 14.66
N ALA A 96 7.73 0.28 15.46
CA ALA A 96 8.93 0.96 14.98
C ALA A 96 9.80 0.07 14.09
N ILE A 97 10.11 -1.15 14.56
CA ILE A 97 10.90 -2.13 13.82
C ILE A 97 10.19 -2.52 12.52
N LEU A 98 8.87 -2.72 12.56
CA LEU A 98 8.06 -2.99 11.37
C LEU A 98 8.24 -1.87 10.33
N ASN A 99 8.15 -0.61 10.74
CA ASN A 99 8.30 0.52 9.83
C ASN A 99 9.74 0.67 9.31
N ALA A 100 10.75 0.43 10.15
CA ALA A 100 12.14 0.39 9.72
C ALA A 100 12.39 -0.73 8.71
N TYR A 101 11.79 -1.91 8.91
CA TYR A 101 11.84 -3.03 7.97
C TYR A 101 11.19 -2.70 6.62
N LEU A 102 10.12 -1.90 6.60
CA LEU A 102 9.47 -1.53 5.36
C LEU A 102 10.36 -0.67 4.45
N ILE A 103 11.28 0.12 4.99
CA ILE A 103 12.15 1.01 4.20
C ILE A 103 12.92 0.27 3.08
N PRO A 104 13.72 -0.78 3.35
CA PRO A 104 14.40 -1.52 2.28
C PRO A 104 13.43 -2.20 1.32
N THR A 105 12.26 -2.66 1.77
CA THR A 105 11.24 -3.26 0.88
C THR A 105 10.64 -2.23 -0.07
N LEU A 106 10.42 -0.99 0.39
CA LEU A 106 9.95 0.11 -0.45
C LEU A 106 11.00 0.51 -1.49
N VAL A 107 12.29 0.48 -1.13
CA VAL A 107 13.39 0.67 -2.09
C VAL A 107 13.39 -0.45 -3.13
N TYR A 108 13.21 -1.71 -2.72
CA TYR A 108 13.05 -2.84 -3.63
C TYR A 108 11.86 -2.63 -4.59
N GLY A 109 10.69 -2.28 -4.06
CA GLY A 109 9.48 -2.03 -4.82
C GLY A 109 9.64 -0.90 -5.84
N TRP A 110 10.35 0.17 -5.49
CA TRP A 110 10.71 1.25 -6.43
C TRP A 110 11.42 0.70 -7.67
N PHE A 111 12.44 -0.13 -7.52
CA PHE A 111 13.13 -0.72 -8.67
C PHE A 111 12.25 -1.76 -9.38
N ARG A 112 11.51 -2.57 -8.62
CA ARG A 112 10.69 -3.67 -9.12
C ARG A 112 9.55 -3.20 -10.04
N TRP A 113 8.93 -2.06 -9.74
CA TRP A 113 7.80 -1.52 -10.52
C TRP A 113 8.19 -0.90 -11.86
N ARG A 114 9.49 -0.60 -12.08
CA ARG A 114 10.01 0.13 -13.26
C ARG A 114 9.36 1.51 -13.42
N LYS A 115 9.75 2.27 -14.45
CA LYS A 115 9.18 3.59 -14.75
C LYS A 115 7.70 3.47 -15.15
N ASP A 116 6.86 4.42 -14.77
CA ASP A 116 5.40 4.43 -15.08
C ASP A 116 5.07 4.17 -16.56
N ALA A 117 5.89 4.69 -17.48
CA ALA A 117 5.72 4.51 -18.92
C ALA A 117 5.83 3.04 -19.38
N ASN A 118 6.62 2.23 -18.66
CA ASN A 118 6.83 0.80 -18.89
C ASN A 118 6.77 0.05 -17.56
N THR A 119 5.72 0.33 -16.78
CA THR A 119 5.55 -0.25 -15.46
C THR A 119 5.20 -1.73 -15.60
N ARG A 120 5.58 -2.52 -14.58
CA ARG A 120 5.17 -3.92 -14.51
C ARG A 120 3.63 -4.03 -14.57
N PRO A 121 3.06 -5.04 -15.24
CA PRO A 121 1.61 -5.25 -15.23
C PRO A 121 1.14 -5.88 -13.91
N VAL A 122 -0.11 -5.59 -13.53
CA VAL A 122 -0.79 -6.30 -12.44
C VAL A 122 -1.06 -7.74 -12.88
N THR A 123 -0.79 -8.70 -11.99
CA THR A 123 -0.97 -10.13 -12.25
C THR A 123 -1.52 -10.84 -11.02
N HIS A 124 -2.02 -12.07 -11.20
CA HIS A 124 -2.37 -12.94 -10.08
C HIS A 124 -1.14 -13.67 -9.51
N ILE A 125 -1.25 -14.14 -8.27
CA ILE A 125 -0.30 -15.11 -7.69
C ILE A 125 -0.28 -16.37 -8.54
N ARG A 126 0.91 -16.94 -8.74
CA ARG A 126 1.08 -18.26 -9.38
C ARG A 126 1.44 -19.28 -8.31
N LEU A 127 0.90 -20.50 -8.37
CA LEU A 127 1.19 -21.57 -7.41
C LEU A 127 2.70 -21.83 -7.25
N LYS A 128 3.45 -21.77 -8.36
CA LYS A 128 4.92 -21.94 -8.36
C LYS A 128 5.68 -20.91 -7.51
N THR A 129 5.11 -19.73 -7.28
CA THR A 129 5.72 -18.66 -6.46
C THR A 129 5.27 -18.70 -4.99
N LEU A 130 4.30 -19.55 -4.65
CA LEU A 130 3.75 -19.65 -3.30
C LEU A 130 4.78 -20.09 -2.24
N PRO A 131 5.67 -21.06 -2.50
CA PRO A 131 6.70 -21.44 -1.53
C PRO A 131 7.65 -20.30 -1.17
N LEU A 132 8.01 -19.46 -2.14
CA LEU A 132 8.86 -18.29 -1.90
C LEU A 132 8.13 -17.26 -1.00
N TYR A 133 6.84 -17.04 -1.25
CA TYR A 133 6.03 -16.15 -0.40
C TYR A 133 5.92 -16.69 1.03
N ALA A 134 5.64 -17.99 1.19
CA ALA A 134 5.60 -18.63 2.50
C ALA A 134 6.95 -18.55 3.23
N LEU A 135 8.07 -18.75 2.53
CA LEU A 135 9.41 -18.69 3.11
C LEU A 135 9.77 -17.28 3.60
N ILE A 136 9.53 -16.23 2.80
CA ILE A 136 9.80 -14.84 3.19
C ILE A 136 8.97 -14.45 4.41
N THR A 137 7.68 -14.80 4.39
CA THR A 137 6.76 -14.53 5.49
C THR A 137 7.17 -15.27 6.77
N LEU A 138 7.57 -16.55 6.67
CA LEU A 138 8.06 -17.33 7.79
C LEU A 138 9.38 -16.78 8.35
N ALA A 139 10.32 -16.41 7.49
CA ALA A 139 11.59 -15.81 7.92
C ALA A 139 11.37 -14.48 8.65
N GLY A 140 10.47 -13.63 8.14
CA GLY A 140 10.08 -12.38 8.77
C GLY A 140 9.44 -12.57 10.14
N TYR A 141 8.51 -13.54 10.25
CA TYR A 141 7.88 -13.91 11.52
C TYR A 141 8.91 -14.37 12.55
N THR A 142 9.74 -15.34 12.19
CA THR A 142 10.76 -15.92 13.08
C THR A 142 11.74 -14.85 13.55
N GLY A 143 12.20 -13.97 12.64
CA GLY A 143 13.09 -12.87 13.00
C GLY A 143 12.48 -11.93 14.04
N ALA A 144 11.21 -11.57 13.90
CA ALA A 144 10.57 -10.67 14.85
C ALA A 144 10.24 -11.32 16.20
N VAL A 145 9.90 -12.61 16.23
CA VAL A 145 9.75 -13.37 17.49
C VAL A 145 11.08 -13.39 18.25
N LEU A 146 12.19 -13.68 17.56
CA LEU A 146 13.52 -13.70 18.18
C LEU A 146 13.92 -12.33 18.73
N ILE A 147 13.64 -11.25 17.99
CA ILE A 147 13.90 -9.88 18.46
C ILE A 147 13.04 -9.58 19.70
N SER A 148 11.73 -9.86 19.66
CA SER A 148 10.84 -9.63 20.81
C SER A 148 11.34 -10.34 22.07
N GLN A 149 11.72 -11.61 21.95
CA GLN A 149 12.26 -12.40 23.07
C GLN A 149 13.58 -11.83 23.60
N ALA A 150 14.47 -11.36 22.73
CA ALA A 150 15.75 -10.77 23.12
C ALA A 150 15.59 -9.50 23.97
N PHE A 151 14.47 -8.76 23.82
CA PHE A 151 14.14 -7.59 24.62
C PHE A 151 13.23 -7.91 25.82
N GLY A 152 13.06 -9.18 26.19
CA GLY A 152 12.25 -9.60 27.34
C GLY A 152 10.75 -9.42 27.16
N GLY A 153 10.30 -9.16 25.93
CA GLY A 153 8.89 -8.94 25.61
C GLY A 153 8.22 -10.17 24.99
N ALA A 154 6.92 -10.32 25.24
CA ALA A 154 6.06 -11.25 24.49
C ALA A 154 5.33 -10.49 23.38
N MET A 155 5.38 -11.01 22.16
CA MET A 155 4.62 -10.45 21.04
C MET A 155 3.13 -10.78 21.23
N ALA A 156 2.27 -9.76 21.18
CA ALA A 156 0.83 -10.01 21.18
C ALA A 156 0.45 -10.79 19.91
N TRP A 157 -0.54 -11.67 20.02
CA TRP A 157 -0.94 -12.50 18.88
C TRP A 157 -1.39 -11.65 17.67
N THR A 158 -1.98 -10.47 17.91
CA THR A 158 -2.36 -9.53 16.86
C THR A 158 -1.16 -8.83 16.21
N ASP A 159 -0.11 -8.52 16.95
CA ASP A 159 1.13 -7.94 16.41
C ASP A 159 1.81 -8.91 15.44
N GLY A 160 1.80 -10.21 15.76
CA GLY A 160 2.29 -11.26 14.88
C GLY A 160 1.52 -11.30 13.55
N ILE A 161 0.19 -11.20 13.59
CA ILE A 161 -0.65 -11.17 12.38
C ILE A 161 -0.36 -9.92 11.54
N ILE A 162 -0.30 -8.74 12.18
CA ILE A 162 -0.04 -7.47 11.49
C ILE A 162 1.32 -7.51 10.81
N LEU A 163 2.36 -7.97 11.50
CA LEU A 163 3.71 -8.09 10.94
C LEU A 163 3.74 -9.05 9.74
N VAL A 164 3.28 -10.28 9.93
CA VAL A 164 3.31 -11.34 8.91
C VAL A 164 2.49 -10.93 7.69
N GLY A 165 1.29 -10.42 7.93
CA GLY A 165 0.40 -9.91 6.90
C GLY A 165 1.02 -8.73 6.16
N THR A 166 1.68 -7.80 6.86
CA THR A 166 2.35 -6.63 6.24
C THR A 166 3.51 -7.06 5.35
N ILE A 167 4.36 -7.99 5.82
CA ILE A 167 5.48 -8.51 5.03
C ILE A 167 4.96 -9.16 3.74
N LEU A 168 3.95 -10.03 3.86
CA LEU A 168 3.35 -10.69 2.71
C LEU A 168 2.67 -9.68 1.77
N ALA A 169 1.86 -8.78 2.31
CA ALA A 169 1.12 -7.79 1.54
C ALA A 169 2.07 -6.86 0.77
N GLN A 170 3.11 -6.35 1.43
CA GLN A 170 4.12 -5.49 0.82
C GLN A 170 4.86 -6.22 -0.29
N PHE A 171 5.33 -7.44 -0.06
CA PHE A 171 6.06 -8.18 -1.09
C PHE A 171 5.18 -8.54 -2.31
N LEU A 172 3.90 -8.83 -2.07
CA LEU A 172 2.90 -8.99 -3.14
C LEU A 172 2.68 -7.68 -3.91
N LEU A 173 2.58 -6.56 -3.21
CA LEU A 173 2.45 -5.21 -3.79
C LEU A 173 3.64 -4.86 -4.67
N ASP A 174 4.86 -5.10 -4.18
CA ASP A 174 6.10 -4.84 -4.90
C ASP A 174 6.18 -5.66 -6.21
N ASN A 175 5.56 -6.85 -6.21
CA ASN A 175 5.47 -7.71 -7.39
C ASN A 175 4.20 -7.50 -8.24
N LYS A 176 3.40 -6.48 -7.91
CA LYS A 176 2.10 -6.15 -8.50
C LYS A 176 1.13 -7.33 -8.57
N LYS A 177 0.94 -7.98 -7.42
CA LYS A 177 -0.04 -9.05 -7.24
C LYS A 177 -1.36 -8.48 -6.77
N LEU A 178 -2.46 -8.79 -7.46
CA LEU A 178 -3.78 -8.26 -7.13
C LEU A 178 -4.22 -8.65 -5.71
N GLU A 179 -3.82 -9.83 -5.25
CA GLU A 179 -4.14 -10.39 -3.94
C GLU A 179 -3.55 -9.57 -2.78
N THR A 180 -2.57 -8.69 -3.03
CA THR A 180 -2.02 -7.78 -2.01
C THR A 180 -3.11 -7.03 -1.25
N TRP A 181 -4.15 -6.58 -1.96
CA TRP A 181 -5.23 -5.79 -1.39
C TRP A 181 -6.07 -6.58 -0.38
N ILE A 182 -6.21 -7.89 -0.59
CA ILE A 182 -6.93 -8.77 0.34
C ILE A 182 -6.11 -8.93 1.63
N ILE A 183 -4.79 -9.12 1.50
CA ILE A 183 -3.91 -9.23 2.67
C ILE A 183 -3.84 -7.91 3.43
N TRP A 184 -3.74 -6.77 2.75
CA TRP A 184 -3.81 -5.45 3.38
C TRP A 184 -5.14 -5.21 4.09
N ALA A 185 -6.27 -5.68 3.53
CA ALA A 185 -7.57 -5.55 4.19
C ALA A 185 -7.59 -6.31 5.53
N LEU A 186 -7.06 -7.54 5.55
CA LEU A 186 -6.92 -8.33 6.78
C LEU A 186 -6.01 -7.63 7.79
N VAL A 187 -4.83 -7.16 7.36
CA VAL A 187 -3.90 -6.41 8.22
C VAL A 187 -4.60 -5.19 8.83
N ASN A 188 -5.34 -4.42 8.03
CA ASN A 188 -6.02 -3.22 8.50
C ASN A 188 -7.09 -3.54 9.55
N ILE A 189 -7.83 -4.64 9.41
CA ILE A 189 -8.83 -5.07 10.41
C ILE A 189 -8.16 -5.35 11.76
N PHE A 190 -7.06 -6.12 11.77
CA PHE A 190 -6.33 -6.41 13.00
C PHE A 190 -5.65 -5.17 13.58
N ALA A 191 -5.11 -4.29 12.73
CA ALA A 191 -4.51 -3.03 13.15
C ALA A 191 -5.52 -2.09 13.80
N ILE A 192 -6.74 -1.96 13.26
CA ILE A 192 -7.83 -1.19 13.90
C ILE A 192 -8.08 -1.70 15.32
N TYR A 193 -8.24 -3.02 15.48
CA TYR A 193 -8.43 -3.63 16.80
C TYR A 193 -7.26 -3.34 17.75
N THR A 194 -6.03 -3.66 17.34
CA THR A 194 -4.82 -3.48 18.16
C THR A 194 -4.68 -2.03 18.60
N TYR A 195 -4.74 -1.06 17.68
CA TYR A 195 -4.52 0.34 18.02
C TYR A 195 -5.66 0.95 18.83
N ALA A 196 -6.90 0.50 18.64
CA ALA A 196 -8.02 0.93 19.48
C ALA A 196 -7.85 0.46 20.93
N THR A 197 -7.39 -0.78 21.14
CA THR A 197 -7.17 -1.33 22.49
C THR A 197 -5.88 -0.85 23.15
N SER A 198 -4.90 -0.40 22.35
CA SER A 198 -3.60 0.10 22.84
C SER A 198 -3.61 1.61 23.15
N GLY A 199 -4.77 2.27 23.18
CA GLY A 199 -4.88 3.69 23.50
C GLY A 199 -4.44 4.64 22.37
N LEU A 200 -4.43 4.16 21.12
CA LEU A 200 -4.06 4.95 19.93
C LEU A 200 -5.25 5.12 18.98
N PRO A 201 -6.35 5.76 19.42
CA PRO A 201 -7.59 5.82 18.65
C PRO A 201 -7.46 6.61 17.34
N LEU A 202 -6.58 7.63 17.27
CA LEU A 202 -6.31 8.37 16.03
C LEU A 202 -5.69 7.46 14.96
N VAL A 203 -4.72 6.63 15.36
CA VAL A 203 -4.11 5.63 14.47
C VAL A 203 -5.15 4.59 14.06
N ALA A 204 -5.94 4.06 15.01
CA ALA A 204 -7.01 3.12 14.67
C ALA A 204 -8.00 3.70 13.64
N PHE A 205 -8.38 4.96 13.80
CA PHE A 205 -9.25 5.67 12.86
C PHE A 205 -8.64 5.81 11.46
N GLN A 206 -7.34 6.13 11.39
CA GLN A 206 -6.62 6.17 10.12
C GLN A 206 -6.67 4.83 9.37
N TYR A 207 -6.53 3.71 10.08
CA TYR A 207 -6.59 2.38 9.47
C TYR A 207 -7.97 2.04 8.90
N VAL A 208 -9.05 2.70 9.33
CA VAL A 208 -10.37 2.60 8.68
C VAL A 208 -10.31 3.15 7.25
N PHE A 209 -9.61 4.25 7.01
CA PHE A 209 -9.40 4.77 5.65
C PHE A 209 -8.50 3.85 4.83
N PHE A 210 -7.46 3.26 5.43
CA PHE A 210 -6.65 2.27 4.74
C PHE A 210 -7.48 1.05 4.35
N LEU A 211 -8.38 0.57 5.23
CA LEU A 211 -9.30 -0.51 4.90
C LEU A 211 -10.18 -0.13 3.70
N ALA A 212 -10.79 1.06 3.67
CA ALA A 212 -11.53 1.55 2.51
C ALA A 212 -10.65 1.65 1.25
N ASN A 213 -9.40 2.10 1.39
CA ASN A 213 -8.43 2.19 0.31
C ASN A 213 -8.09 0.83 -0.30
N THR A 214 -8.11 -0.26 0.49
CA THR A 214 -7.86 -1.61 -0.06
C THR A 214 -8.94 -2.06 -1.04
N VAL A 215 -10.21 -1.72 -0.77
CA VAL A 215 -11.32 -1.96 -1.69
C VAL A 215 -11.12 -1.15 -2.97
N TYR A 216 -10.77 0.13 -2.84
CA TYR A 216 -10.51 0.99 -3.99
C TYR A 216 -9.31 0.50 -4.83
N GLY A 217 -8.24 0.07 -4.17
CA GLY A 217 -7.06 -0.54 -4.76
C GLY A 217 -7.38 -1.80 -5.54
N TYR A 218 -8.09 -2.74 -4.93
CA TYR A 218 -8.50 -3.99 -5.57
C TYR A 218 -9.32 -3.75 -6.84
N ILE A 219 -10.34 -2.88 -6.77
CA ILE A 219 -11.19 -2.57 -7.92
C ILE A 219 -10.38 -1.93 -9.05
N THR A 220 -9.49 -0.98 -8.71
CA THR A 220 -8.67 -0.26 -9.69
C THR A 220 -7.68 -1.19 -10.39
N TRP A 221 -6.96 -2.01 -9.63
CA TRP A 221 -5.97 -2.94 -10.16
C TRP A 221 -6.59 -4.12 -10.92
N LYS A 222 -7.78 -4.58 -10.52
CA LYS A 222 -8.51 -5.62 -11.26
C LYS A 222 -8.86 -5.17 -12.67
N ARG A 223 -9.18 -3.89 -12.85
CA ARG A 223 -9.47 -3.33 -14.18
C ARG A 223 -8.22 -3.17 -15.04
N SER A 224 -7.08 -2.79 -14.45
CA SER A 224 -5.82 -2.71 -15.20
C SER A 224 -5.35 -4.09 -15.67
N LEU A 225 -5.61 -5.14 -14.90
CA LEU A 225 -5.39 -6.53 -15.32
C LEU A 225 -6.20 -6.92 -16.57
N THR A 226 -7.48 -6.52 -16.67
CA THR A 226 -8.29 -6.79 -17.86
C THR A 226 -7.78 -6.04 -19.10
N HIS A 227 -7.40 -4.77 -18.95
CA HIS A 227 -6.88 -4.00 -20.09
C HIS A 227 -5.58 -4.56 -20.65
N GLU A 228 -4.68 -5.06 -19.79
CA GLU A 228 -3.45 -5.71 -20.26
C GLU A 228 -3.75 -6.96 -21.09
N SER A 229 -4.71 -7.80 -20.65
CA SER A 229 -5.10 -9.01 -21.39
C SER A 229 -5.68 -8.73 -22.79
N LEU A 230 -6.41 -7.61 -22.93
CA LEU A 230 -6.96 -7.20 -24.23
C LEU A 230 -5.86 -6.71 -25.18
N ARG A 231 -4.87 -5.96 -24.66
CA ARG A 231 -3.74 -5.48 -25.47
C ARG A 231 -2.86 -6.62 -25.99
N THR A 232 -2.63 -7.65 -25.16
CA THR A 232 -1.90 -8.84 -25.59
C THR A 232 -2.66 -9.61 -26.66
N PHE A 233 -3.98 -9.76 -26.50
CA PHE A 233 -4.82 -10.46 -27.49
C PHE A 233 -4.83 -9.75 -28.85
N ASP A 234 -5.01 -8.42 -28.87
CA ASP A 234 -5.00 -7.63 -30.11
C ASP A 234 -3.63 -7.65 -30.80
N GLY A 235 -2.54 -7.60 -30.03
CA GLY A 235 -1.18 -7.69 -30.55
C GLY A 235 -0.87 -9.04 -31.21
N ASP A 236 -1.28 -10.14 -30.57
CA ASP A 236 -1.12 -11.49 -31.13
C ASP A 236 -2.02 -11.69 -32.35
N ALA A 237 -3.24 -11.17 -32.34
CA ALA A 237 -4.15 -11.21 -33.48
C ALA A 237 -3.64 -10.37 -34.67
N ALA A 238 -2.99 -9.24 -34.42
CA ALA A 238 -2.37 -8.41 -35.46
C ALA A 238 -1.14 -9.09 -36.09
N ASN A 239 -0.31 -9.76 -35.29
CA ASN A 239 0.86 -10.50 -35.77
C ASN A 239 0.50 -11.80 -36.49
N ASN A 240 -0.66 -12.40 -36.20
CA ASN A 240 -1.13 -13.64 -36.82
C ASN A 240 -2.08 -13.42 -38.02
N ARG A 241 -2.25 -12.18 -38.53
CA ARG A 241 -2.96 -11.99 -39.79
C ARG A 241 -2.11 -12.56 -40.93
N PRO A 242 -2.60 -13.52 -41.73
CA PRO A 242 -1.90 -13.90 -42.95
C PRO A 242 -1.80 -12.65 -43.84
N LEU A 243 -0.62 -12.44 -44.44
CA LEU A 243 -0.35 -11.43 -45.46
C LEU A 243 -1.20 -11.74 -46.71
N ALA A 244 -2.52 -11.58 -46.62
CA ALA A 244 -3.41 -11.78 -47.72
C ALA A 244 -3.44 -10.49 -48.57
N THR A 245 -3.02 -10.64 -49.83
CA THR A 245 -3.30 -9.79 -50.99
C THR A 245 -2.65 -8.41 -51.02
N ALA A 246 -1.36 -8.38 -51.34
CA ALA A 246 -0.71 -7.29 -52.08
C ALA A 246 -0.16 -7.78 -53.44
N ALA A 247 -0.87 -8.72 -54.08
CA ALA A 247 -0.64 -9.10 -55.46
C ALA A 247 -1.94 -8.85 -56.24
N VAL A 248 -1.79 -8.39 -57.48
CA VAL A 248 -2.81 -7.97 -58.45
C VAL A 248 -3.16 -6.47 -58.43
N ARG A 249 -2.20 -5.67 -58.90
CA ARG A 249 -2.49 -4.63 -59.90
C ARG A 249 -1.59 -4.91 -61.10
N GLU A 250 -2.16 -5.57 -62.11
CA GLU A 250 -1.73 -5.41 -63.51
C GLU A 250 -2.34 -4.12 -64.06
#